data_AF-A0A8J4QAM9-F1
#
_entry.id   AF-A0A8J4QAM9-F1
#
_cell.length_a   1.000
_cell.length_b   1.000
_cell.length_c   1.000
_cell.angle_alpha   90.00
_cell.angle_beta   90.00
_cell.angle_gamma   90.00
#
_symmetry.space_group_name_H-M   'P 1'
#
loop_
_entity.id
_entity.type
_entity.pdbx_description
1 polymer ?
#
loop_
_entity_poly.entity_id
_entity_poly.type
_entity_poly.pdbx_seq_one_letter_code
_entity_poly.pdbx_strand_id
1 'polypeptide(L)'
;MLQRLSSRISKTLNHVSSAYVVPKHSFTALSSQPNLQKLQQRVIPGDFVRWGSLGFCRTSSFATGFSPLQHKPLDSIMDIQRVKDRSPEDIASAWDDYHLGRGHIGASMKAKLYYLLEQRAADCRYFVIPLWRGSGYTTMFAQVQMPHILFTGLEDYKARGTQSAPYFTVSYYNEFAESKDLVLIRGDVVFASKISDTEAKWLLETTQSFYLNDVRYKLVERFNKETHDFEFKDVLQALDMPIL
;
A
#
# COMPACT_ATOMS: atom_id res chain seq x y z
N MET A 1 -4.53 15.00 -83.74
CA MET A 1 -6.00 14.84 -83.76
C MET A 1 -6.49 15.04 -82.33
N LEU A 2 -7.38 15.99 -81.98
CA LEU A 2 -8.74 16.26 -82.52
C LEU A 2 -9.65 15.03 -82.38
N GLN A 3 -10.88 15.05 -81.86
CA GLN A 3 -11.73 16.01 -81.12
C GLN A 3 -12.73 15.13 -80.29
N ARG A 4 -13.83 15.44 -79.57
CA ARG A 4 -14.87 16.48 -79.31
C ARG A 4 -15.56 16.02 -77.98
N LEU A 5 -16.40 16.73 -77.19
CA LEU A 5 -16.88 18.12 -77.01
C LEU A 5 -17.59 18.20 -75.62
N SER A 6 -17.79 19.41 -75.07
CA SER A 6 -19.02 19.93 -74.40
C SER A 6 -19.85 19.03 -73.44
N SER A 7 -20.20 19.47 -72.22
CA SER A 7 -21.02 20.68 -72.02
C SER A 7 -20.86 21.42 -70.67
N ARG A 8 -21.42 22.65 -70.61
CA ARG A 8 -21.46 23.53 -69.44
C ARG A 8 -22.90 23.72 -68.95
N ILE A 9 -23.10 23.77 -67.63
CA ILE A 9 -24.14 24.59 -66.99
C ILE A 9 -23.51 25.29 -65.77
N SER A 10 -23.92 26.52 -65.49
CA SER A 10 -23.49 27.34 -64.34
C SER A 10 -24.70 27.74 -63.48
N LYS A 11 -24.44 28.38 -62.31
CA LYS A 11 -25.36 28.83 -61.23
C LYS A 11 -25.41 27.84 -60.04
N THR A 12 -25.47 28.26 -58.77
CA THR A 12 -25.43 29.61 -58.16
C THR A 12 -24.85 29.54 -56.74
N LEU A 13 -24.62 30.71 -56.11
CA LEU A 13 -24.23 30.81 -54.70
C LEU A 13 -25.24 30.10 -53.76
N ASN A 14 -24.72 29.57 -52.64
CA ASN A 14 -25.34 29.76 -51.34
C ASN A 14 -24.26 29.78 -50.26
N HIS A 15 -24.38 30.68 -49.29
CA HIS A 15 -23.35 30.99 -48.30
C HIS A 15 -23.84 30.62 -46.90
N VAL A 16 -23.31 29.56 -46.30
CA VAL A 16 -23.65 29.12 -44.94
C VAL A 16 -22.37 28.81 -44.17
N SER A 17 -22.18 29.49 -43.03
CA SER A 17 -21.03 29.27 -42.15
C SER A 17 -21.16 27.93 -41.43
N SER A 18 -20.19 27.04 -41.61
CA SER A 18 -20.09 25.82 -40.80
C SER A 18 -19.36 26.13 -39.49
N ALA A 19 -20.11 26.19 -38.39
CA ALA A 19 -19.53 26.26 -37.05
C ALA A 19 -19.17 24.84 -36.58
N TYR A 20 -17.89 24.59 -36.29
CA TYR A 20 -17.42 23.29 -35.81
C TYR A 20 -17.88 23.04 -34.36
N VAL A 21 -19.01 22.35 -34.21
CA VAL A 21 -19.50 21.88 -32.91
C VAL A 21 -18.75 20.60 -32.52
N VAL A 22 -17.92 20.67 -31.48
CA VAL A 22 -17.22 19.52 -30.91
C VAL A 22 -18.22 18.61 -30.17
N PRO A 23 -18.33 17.31 -30.51
CA PRO A 23 -19.19 16.39 -29.78
C PRO A 23 -18.69 16.19 -28.34
N LYS A 24 -19.52 16.50 -27.35
CA LYS A 24 -19.29 16.10 -25.96
C LYS A 24 -19.57 14.60 -25.81
N HIS A 25 -18.51 13.79 -25.83
CA HIS A 25 -18.61 12.38 -25.44
C HIS A 25 -18.75 12.25 -23.92
N SER A 26 -19.99 12.12 -23.47
CA SER A 26 -20.31 11.76 -22.09
C SER A 26 -19.87 10.31 -21.81
N PHE A 27 -18.85 10.13 -20.97
CA PHE A 27 -18.44 8.82 -20.49
C PHE A 27 -19.26 8.43 -19.25
N THR A 28 -20.17 7.48 -19.43
CA THR A 28 -21.01 6.95 -18.35
C THR A 28 -20.18 6.10 -17.39
N ALA A 29 -19.82 6.66 -16.22
CA ALA A 29 -19.11 5.94 -15.17
C ALA A 29 -20.05 4.97 -14.44
N LEU A 30 -19.96 3.67 -14.73
CA LEU A 30 -20.80 2.64 -14.11
C LEU A 30 -20.06 1.31 -13.94
N SER A 31 -19.31 1.17 -12.84
CA SER A 31 -18.72 -0.11 -12.41
C SER A 31 -18.58 -0.19 -10.88
N SER A 32 -19.68 0.02 -10.16
CA SER A 32 -19.76 -0.18 -8.71
C SER A 32 -19.70 -1.68 -8.36
N GLN A 33 -18.50 -2.22 -8.12
CA GLN A 33 -18.32 -3.59 -7.63
C GLN A 33 -18.33 -3.63 -6.09
N PRO A 34 -19.37 -4.20 -5.44
CA PRO A 34 -19.52 -4.18 -3.98
C PRO A 34 -18.67 -5.23 -3.22
N ASN A 35 -17.85 -6.02 -3.91
CA ASN A 35 -17.15 -7.16 -3.29
C ASN A 35 -15.81 -6.83 -2.64
N LEU A 36 -15.09 -5.77 -3.07
CA LEU A 36 -13.79 -5.44 -2.49
C LEU A 36 -13.91 -5.10 -0.99
N GLN A 37 -14.93 -4.31 -0.64
CA GLN A 37 -15.25 -3.98 0.75
C GLN A 37 -15.65 -5.21 1.58
N LYS A 38 -16.28 -6.22 0.98
CA LYS A 38 -16.69 -7.45 1.69
C LYS A 38 -15.52 -8.35 2.09
N LEU A 39 -14.45 -8.41 1.31
CA LEU A 39 -13.20 -9.07 1.74
C LEU A 39 -12.55 -8.31 2.89
N GLN A 40 -12.49 -6.98 2.79
CA GLN A 40 -11.84 -6.12 3.79
C GLN A 40 -12.55 -6.10 5.16
N GLN A 41 -13.85 -6.40 5.22
CA GLN A 41 -14.67 -6.22 6.43
C GLN A 41 -14.77 -7.44 7.37
N ARG A 42 -14.15 -8.60 7.07
CA ARG A 42 -14.47 -9.86 7.79
C ARG A 42 -13.35 -10.57 8.56
N VAL A 43 -12.09 -10.14 8.45
CA VAL A 43 -10.95 -11.04 8.76
C VAL A 43 -9.88 -10.48 9.73
N ILE A 44 -10.25 -9.52 10.60
CA ILE A 44 -9.36 -8.98 11.66
C ILE A 44 -10.09 -8.90 13.01
N PRO A 45 -9.87 -9.84 13.93
CA PRO A 45 -10.28 -9.73 15.34
C PRO A 45 -9.20 -9.02 16.18
N GLY A 46 -9.61 -8.07 17.03
CA GLY A 46 -8.78 -7.46 18.08
C GLY A 46 -8.42 -5.99 17.86
N ASP A 47 -9.13 -5.09 18.55
CA ASP A 47 -8.74 -3.75 19.04
C ASP A 47 -7.89 -2.80 18.15
N PHE A 48 -7.95 -2.92 16.82
CA PHE A 48 -7.38 -1.93 15.91
C PHE A 48 -8.21 -0.63 15.90
N VAL A 49 -7.54 0.50 16.16
CA VAL A 49 -8.17 1.82 16.27
C VAL A 49 -8.61 2.38 14.91
N ARG A 50 -9.70 3.14 14.94
CA ARG A 50 -10.52 3.62 13.81
C ARG A 50 -9.75 4.52 12.81
N TRP A 51 -9.80 4.18 11.53
CA TRP A 51 -9.26 4.98 10.42
C TRP A 51 -10.31 5.88 9.74
N GLY A 52 -9.89 7.03 9.20
CA GLY A 52 -10.72 7.93 8.40
C GLY A 52 -10.56 7.73 6.88
N SER A 53 -11.62 7.33 6.19
CA SER A 53 -11.59 7.03 4.74
C SER A 53 -12.21 8.15 3.89
N LEU A 54 -11.37 8.96 3.23
CA LEU A 54 -11.75 9.86 2.13
C LEU A 54 -10.72 9.75 1.00
N GLY A 55 -11.18 9.77 -0.25
CA GLY A 55 -10.33 9.65 -1.44
C GLY A 55 -9.58 10.93 -1.80
N PHE A 56 -8.42 10.82 -2.45
CA PHE A 56 -7.55 11.95 -2.79
C PHE A 56 -6.99 11.87 -4.20
N CYS A 57 -6.91 13.02 -4.88
CA CYS A 57 -6.07 13.18 -6.07
C CYS A 57 -4.63 13.51 -5.65
N ARG A 58 -3.64 12.79 -6.20
CA ARG A 58 -2.22 13.01 -5.88
C ARG A 58 -1.61 14.15 -6.70
N THR A 59 -1.00 15.12 -6.01
CA THR A 59 0.14 15.90 -6.51
C THR A 59 1.41 15.47 -5.79
N SER A 60 1.79 14.19 -5.95
CA SER A 60 2.99 13.63 -5.35
C SER A 60 4.23 14.14 -6.09
N SER A 61 4.92 15.11 -5.50
CA SER A 61 6.35 15.29 -5.74
C SER A 61 7.11 14.31 -4.86
N PHE A 62 8.13 13.65 -5.43
CA PHE A 62 8.99 12.76 -4.66
C PHE A 62 9.81 13.54 -3.64
N ALA A 63 10.07 12.93 -2.48
CA ALA A 63 11.19 13.34 -1.64
C ALA A 63 12.50 12.97 -2.37
N THR A 64 13.08 13.92 -3.10
CA THR A 64 14.39 13.74 -3.74
C THR A 64 15.45 13.42 -2.68
N GLY A 65 16.25 12.38 -2.94
CA GLY A 65 17.25 11.88 -1.99
C GLY A 65 16.77 10.75 -1.06
N PHE A 66 15.62 10.10 -1.33
CA PHE A 66 15.21 8.90 -0.58
C PHE A 66 16.26 7.78 -0.72
N SER A 67 17.02 7.57 0.36
CA SER A 67 17.82 6.37 0.58
C SER A 67 16.95 5.36 1.34
N PRO A 68 16.59 4.20 0.76
CA PRO A 68 15.95 3.13 1.51
C PRO A 68 16.80 2.81 2.75
N LEU A 69 16.17 2.64 3.91
CA LEU A 69 16.80 2.44 5.23
C LEU A 69 17.44 3.68 5.90
N GLN A 70 17.37 4.91 5.35
CA GLN A 70 17.75 6.09 6.14
C GLN A 70 16.66 6.40 7.19
N HIS A 71 16.78 5.80 8.37
CA HIS A 71 15.91 6.05 9.51
C HIS A 71 15.88 7.54 9.87
N LYS A 72 14.67 8.12 9.91
CA LYS A 72 14.42 9.47 10.42
C LYS A 72 13.98 9.32 11.88
N PRO A 73 14.74 9.80 12.88
CA PRO A 73 14.35 9.68 14.28
C PRO A 73 13.03 10.44 14.54
N LEU A 74 12.25 10.01 15.54
CA LEU A 74 10.90 10.52 15.78
C LEU A 74 10.87 12.03 16.03
N ASP A 75 11.89 12.58 16.69
CA ASP A 75 12.06 14.02 16.96
C ASP A 75 12.13 14.89 15.70
N SER A 76 12.60 14.33 14.58
CA SER A 76 12.62 14.98 13.26
C SER A 76 11.25 15.00 12.57
N ILE A 77 10.26 14.28 13.11
CA ILE A 77 8.89 14.16 12.58
C ILE A 77 7.88 14.84 13.52
N MET A 78 8.02 14.63 14.83
CA MET A 78 7.14 15.13 15.89
C MET A 78 7.95 15.65 17.09
N ASP A 79 7.59 16.83 17.60
CA ASP A 79 8.17 17.37 18.83
C ASP A 79 7.71 16.55 20.05
N ILE A 80 8.56 15.61 20.48
CA ILE A 80 8.34 14.71 21.61
C ILE A 80 8.05 15.49 22.91
N GLN A 81 8.71 16.63 23.14
CA GLN A 81 8.55 17.43 24.35
C GLN A 81 7.19 18.15 24.40
N ARG A 82 6.61 18.52 23.24
CA ARG A 82 5.27 19.13 23.14
C ARG A 82 4.11 18.13 23.20
N VAL A 83 4.40 16.82 23.19
CA VAL A 83 3.38 15.77 23.28
C VAL A 83 3.53 14.85 24.50
N LYS A 84 4.63 14.91 25.24
CA LYS A 84 4.87 14.08 26.44
C LYS A 84 3.74 14.10 27.47
N ASP A 85 3.04 15.22 27.61
CA ASP A 85 1.95 15.42 28.59
C ASP A 85 0.56 15.08 28.03
N ARG A 86 0.46 14.61 26.78
CA ARG A 86 -0.79 14.20 26.12
C ARG A 86 -1.14 12.74 26.38
N SER A 87 -2.40 12.38 26.12
CA SER A 87 -2.86 10.99 26.06
C SER A 87 -2.21 10.23 24.88
N PRO A 88 -2.08 8.90 24.93
CA PRO A 88 -1.67 8.12 23.75
C PRO A 88 -2.62 8.29 22.57
N GLU A 89 -3.92 8.50 22.82
CA GLU A 89 -4.95 8.72 21.81
C GLU A 89 -4.74 10.04 21.05
N ASP A 90 -4.41 11.14 21.75
CA ASP A 90 -4.07 12.44 21.14
C ASP A 90 -2.82 12.33 20.27
N ILE A 91 -1.82 11.56 20.72
CA ILE A 91 -0.55 11.36 20.00
C ILE A 91 -0.79 10.54 18.73
N ALA A 92 -1.59 9.47 18.81
CA ALA A 92 -1.99 8.68 17.65
C ALA A 92 -2.78 9.51 16.63
N SER A 93 -3.76 10.34 17.08
CA SER A 93 -4.50 11.23 16.18
C SER A 93 -3.56 12.24 15.50
N ALA A 94 -2.67 12.90 16.26
CA ALA A 94 -1.72 13.86 15.70
C ALA A 94 -0.72 13.21 14.71
N TRP A 95 -0.39 11.94 14.90
CA TRP A 95 0.45 11.16 13.99
C TRP A 95 -0.25 10.78 12.69
N ASP A 96 -1.51 10.36 12.76
CA ASP A 96 -2.32 10.03 11.59
C ASP A 96 -2.65 11.31 10.79
N ASP A 97 -3.06 12.39 11.46
CA ASP A 97 -3.30 13.72 10.86
C ASP A 97 -2.03 14.29 10.20
N TYR A 98 -0.84 14.01 10.76
CA TYR A 98 0.43 14.41 10.13
C TYR A 98 0.71 13.64 8.83
N HIS A 99 0.38 12.36 8.75
CA HIS A 99 0.69 11.56 7.56
C HIS A 99 -0.42 11.60 6.49
N LEU A 100 -1.65 11.97 6.87
CA LEU A 100 -2.82 12.09 6.00
C LEU A 100 -2.54 12.97 4.76
N GLY A 101 -2.81 12.42 3.58
CA GLY A 101 -2.62 13.09 2.28
C GLY A 101 -1.17 13.31 1.84
N ARG A 102 -0.16 12.96 2.66
CA ARG A 102 1.27 13.23 2.38
C ARG A 102 2.01 12.12 1.64
N GLY A 103 1.32 11.08 1.14
CA GLY A 103 1.95 9.92 0.48
C GLY A 103 2.62 8.94 1.45
N HIS A 104 2.23 8.97 2.73
CA HIS A 104 2.70 8.08 3.78
C HIS A 104 1.51 7.37 4.43
N ILE A 105 1.76 6.24 5.10
CA ILE A 105 0.81 5.56 5.97
C ILE A 105 1.17 5.89 7.41
N GLY A 106 0.27 6.60 8.11
CA GLY A 106 0.25 6.64 9.57
C GLY A 106 -0.46 5.40 10.11
N ALA A 107 0.02 4.86 11.22
CA ALA A 107 -0.66 3.92 12.09
C ALA A 107 -0.02 3.94 13.48
N SER A 108 -0.64 3.25 14.45
CA SER A 108 -0.06 3.01 15.77
C SER A 108 -0.47 1.63 16.29
N MET A 109 0.25 1.13 17.31
CA MET A 109 -0.12 -0.10 18.02
C MET A 109 0.28 -0.03 19.51
N LYS A 110 -0.24 -0.99 20.29
CA LYS A 110 0.15 -1.18 21.69
C LYS A 110 1.56 -1.77 21.81
N ALA A 111 2.28 -1.40 22.86
CA ALA A 111 3.68 -1.80 23.07
C ALA A 111 3.82 -3.33 23.17
N LYS A 112 2.86 -3.99 23.83
CA LYS A 112 2.79 -5.46 23.88
C LYS A 112 2.73 -6.13 22.51
N LEU A 113 2.06 -5.52 21.52
CA LEU A 113 1.98 -6.05 20.15
C LEU A 113 3.30 -5.83 19.41
N TYR A 114 3.92 -4.66 19.58
CA TYR A 114 5.25 -4.40 19.02
C TYR A 114 6.28 -5.42 19.50
N TYR A 115 6.38 -5.66 20.81
CA TYR A 115 7.34 -6.62 21.36
C TYR A 115 7.05 -8.08 20.94
N LEU A 116 5.78 -8.45 20.73
CA LEU A 116 5.42 -9.75 20.16
C LEU A 116 5.85 -9.89 18.70
N LEU A 117 5.65 -8.85 17.87
CA LEU A 117 6.13 -8.79 16.50
C LEU A 117 7.66 -8.88 16.45
N GLU A 118 8.36 -8.16 17.33
CA GLU A 118 9.81 -8.14 17.42
C GLU A 118 10.41 -9.48 17.85
N GLN A 119 9.87 -10.09 18.92
CA GLN A 119 10.25 -11.43 19.35
C GLN A 119 10.08 -12.46 18.21
N ARG A 120 8.97 -12.40 17.49
CA ARG A 120 8.67 -13.32 16.38
C ARG A 120 9.52 -13.06 15.14
N ALA A 121 9.84 -11.81 14.86
CA ALA A 121 10.72 -11.43 13.75
C ALA A 121 12.19 -11.79 14.00
N ALA A 122 12.64 -11.92 15.25
CA ALA A 122 14.04 -12.22 15.57
C ALA A 122 14.54 -13.52 14.88
N ASP A 123 13.75 -14.58 14.95
CA ASP A 123 14.01 -15.89 14.35
C ASP A 123 13.37 -16.05 12.95
N CYS A 124 12.18 -15.48 12.73
CA CYS A 124 11.41 -15.61 11.50
C CYS A 124 11.36 -14.28 10.75
N ARG A 125 12.41 -13.95 10.00
CA ARG A 125 12.59 -12.61 9.36
C ARG A 125 11.91 -12.46 8.01
N TYR A 126 11.48 -13.55 7.39
CA TYR A 126 11.06 -13.55 5.99
C TYR A 126 9.63 -14.06 5.84
N PHE A 127 8.87 -13.51 4.90
CA PHE A 127 7.59 -14.08 4.51
C PHE A 127 7.21 -13.71 3.07
N VAL A 128 6.21 -14.39 2.51
CA VAL A 128 5.65 -14.12 1.19
C VAL A 128 4.16 -13.87 1.28
N ILE A 129 3.69 -12.77 0.70
CA ILE A 129 2.29 -12.31 0.78
C ILE A 129 1.73 -12.11 -0.64
N PRO A 130 0.58 -12.73 -0.99
CA PRO A 130 -0.08 -12.50 -2.26
C PRO A 130 -0.75 -11.11 -2.27
N LEU A 131 -0.31 -10.18 -3.11
CA LEU A 131 -0.97 -8.90 -3.32
C LEU A 131 -1.93 -8.99 -4.51
N TRP A 132 -3.23 -8.93 -4.28
CA TRP A 132 -4.26 -9.11 -5.31
C TRP A 132 -4.27 -7.99 -6.37
N ARG A 133 -4.37 -8.36 -7.65
CA ARG A 133 -4.34 -7.48 -8.83
C ARG A 133 -5.57 -7.65 -9.75
N GLY A 134 -6.70 -8.09 -9.20
CA GLY A 134 -7.97 -8.19 -9.91
C GLY A 134 -8.23 -9.56 -10.57
N SER A 135 -7.29 -10.05 -11.38
CA SER A 135 -7.37 -11.37 -12.06
C SER A 135 -6.37 -12.41 -11.54
N GLY A 136 -5.67 -12.10 -10.46
CA GLY A 136 -4.60 -12.89 -9.86
C GLY A 136 -3.84 -12.07 -8.81
N TYR A 137 -2.64 -12.50 -8.43
CA TYR A 137 -1.81 -11.82 -7.42
C TYR A 137 -0.37 -11.60 -7.89
N THR A 138 0.28 -10.57 -7.33
CA THR A 138 1.74 -10.41 -7.34
C THR A 138 2.26 -10.88 -5.98
N THR A 139 3.18 -11.84 -5.93
CA THR A 139 3.79 -12.22 -4.66
C THR A 139 4.78 -11.14 -4.20
N MET A 140 4.56 -10.64 -2.98
CA MET A 140 5.43 -9.69 -2.30
C MET A 140 6.30 -10.45 -1.30
N PHE A 141 7.60 -10.19 -1.33
CA PHE A 141 8.56 -10.65 -0.32
C PHE A 141 8.63 -9.60 0.80
N ALA A 142 8.40 -10.04 2.03
CA ALA A 142 8.49 -9.22 3.24
C ALA A 142 9.76 -9.61 4.02
N GLN A 143 10.59 -8.62 4.32
CA GLN A 143 11.73 -8.75 5.23
C GLN A 143 11.40 -7.97 6.50
N VAL A 144 11.02 -8.67 7.56
CA VAL A 144 10.72 -8.12 8.89
C VAL A 144 12.03 -8.08 9.69
N GLN A 145 12.59 -6.90 9.85
CA GLN A 145 13.92 -6.66 10.43
C GLN A 145 13.82 -5.45 11.37
N MET A 146 13.25 -5.68 12.56
CA MET A 146 12.85 -4.61 13.49
C MET A 146 14.00 -3.65 13.82
N PRO A 147 13.74 -2.33 13.89
CA PRO A 147 12.43 -1.66 13.87
C PRO A 147 11.85 -1.40 12.46
N HIS A 148 12.33 -2.09 11.41
CA HIS A 148 11.91 -1.89 10.02
C HIS A 148 11.23 -3.11 9.37
N ILE A 149 10.43 -2.87 8.34
CA ILE A 149 9.96 -3.91 7.40
C ILE A 149 10.17 -3.43 5.96
N LEU A 150 10.72 -4.29 5.10
CA LEU A 150 10.89 -4.03 3.67
C LEU A 150 9.95 -4.91 2.85
N PHE A 151 9.26 -4.33 1.88
CA PHE A 151 8.38 -5.05 0.96
C PHE A 151 8.85 -4.87 -0.48
N THR A 152 9.20 -5.98 -1.13
CA THR A 152 9.70 -6.00 -2.52
C THR A 152 8.91 -7.00 -3.34
N GLY A 153 8.69 -6.75 -4.65
CA GLY A 153 8.11 -7.78 -5.51
C GLY A 153 9.03 -9.01 -5.58
N LEU A 154 8.50 -10.21 -5.36
CA LEU A 154 9.33 -11.43 -5.24
C LEU A 154 10.18 -11.69 -6.49
N GLU A 155 9.65 -11.47 -7.69
CA GLU A 155 10.41 -11.64 -8.94
C GLU A 155 11.50 -10.57 -9.11
N ASP A 156 11.26 -9.35 -8.64
CA ASP A 156 12.26 -8.27 -8.63
C ASP A 156 13.39 -8.57 -7.63
N TYR A 157 13.07 -9.21 -6.50
CA TYR A 157 14.05 -9.70 -5.52
C TYR A 157 14.84 -10.90 -6.04
N LYS A 158 14.19 -11.91 -6.64
CA LYS A 158 14.85 -13.05 -7.30
C LYS A 158 15.85 -12.58 -8.38
N ALA A 159 15.49 -11.55 -9.14
CA ALA A 159 16.30 -11.06 -10.25
C ALA A 159 17.51 -10.20 -9.82
N ARG A 160 17.50 -9.58 -8.62
CA ARG A 160 18.50 -8.58 -8.21
C ARG A 160 19.03 -8.73 -6.77
N GLY A 161 18.54 -9.70 -6.00
CA GLY A 161 18.88 -9.91 -4.59
C GLY A 161 18.71 -8.64 -3.76
N THR A 162 19.65 -8.35 -2.86
CA THR A 162 19.66 -7.12 -2.04
C THR A 162 19.80 -5.82 -2.84
N GLN A 163 20.09 -5.86 -4.14
CA GLN A 163 20.09 -4.69 -5.03
C GLN A 163 18.69 -4.37 -5.59
N SER A 164 17.66 -5.17 -5.29
CA SER A 164 16.27 -4.78 -5.52
C SER A 164 15.83 -3.74 -4.49
N ALA A 165 15.64 -2.49 -4.91
CA ALA A 165 15.03 -1.48 -4.05
C ALA A 165 13.58 -1.87 -3.68
N PRO A 166 13.17 -1.70 -2.41
CA PRO A 166 11.83 -2.06 -1.95
C PRO A 166 10.75 -1.18 -2.58
N TYR A 167 9.54 -1.70 -2.72
CA TYR A 167 8.36 -0.96 -3.19
C TYR A 167 7.73 -0.11 -2.08
N PHE A 168 7.80 -0.62 -0.84
CA PHE A 168 7.21 -0.04 0.36
C PHE A 168 8.10 -0.40 1.56
N THR A 169 8.29 0.55 2.48
CA THR A 169 9.09 0.35 3.70
C THR A 169 8.36 0.87 4.92
N VAL A 170 8.50 0.18 6.06
CA VAL A 170 7.85 0.53 7.32
C VAL A 170 8.90 0.76 8.39
N SER A 171 8.68 1.73 9.28
CA SER A 171 9.49 1.99 10.47
C SER A 171 8.58 2.14 11.69
N TYR A 172 9.04 1.60 12.82
CA TYR A 172 8.36 1.62 14.12
C TYR A 172 9.13 2.52 15.11
N TYR A 173 8.39 3.31 15.88
CA TYR A 173 8.90 4.31 16.83
C TYR A 173 8.38 3.95 18.22
N ASN A 174 9.27 3.47 19.09
CA ASN A 174 8.95 2.90 20.41
C ASN A 174 9.24 3.84 21.58
N GLU A 175 9.55 5.12 21.33
CA GLU A 175 9.86 6.14 22.34
C GLU A 175 8.70 6.39 23.34
N PHE A 176 7.47 6.03 22.98
CA PHE A 176 6.28 6.08 23.85
C PHE A 176 5.84 4.70 24.40
N ALA A 177 6.59 3.63 24.14
CA ALA A 177 6.18 2.26 24.45
C ALA A 177 6.07 2.03 25.97
N GLU A 178 7.11 2.40 26.73
CA GLU A 178 7.14 2.23 28.18
C GLU A 178 6.25 3.26 28.90
N SER A 179 6.22 4.50 28.40
CA SER A 179 5.60 5.63 29.09
C SER A 179 4.10 5.80 28.80
N LYS A 180 3.59 5.22 27.70
CA LYS A 180 2.20 5.39 27.25
C LYS A 180 1.55 4.15 26.64
N ASP A 181 2.25 3.00 26.60
CA ASP A 181 1.81 1.80 25.86
C ASP A 181 1.40 2.14 24.41
N LEU A 182 2.30 2.85 23.72
CA LEU A 182 2.10 3.34 22.36
C LEU A 182 3.37 3.20 21.53
N VAL A 183 3.25 2.58 20.36
CA VAL A 183 4.28 2.55 19.32
C VAL A 183 3.69 3.18 18.06
N LEU A 184 4.36 4.19 17.52
CA LEU A 184 3.95 4.86 16.29
C LEU A 184 4.57 4.15 15.08
N ILE A 185 3.86 4.13 13.96
CA ILE A 185 4.23 3.35 12.77
C ILE A 185 4.14 4.26 11.55
N ARG A 186 5.20 4.31 10.76
CA ARG A 186 5.25 5.03 9.48
C ARG A 186 5.50 4.06 8.35
N GLY A 187 4.66 4.11 7.33
CA GLY A 187 4.88 3.47 6.03
C GLY A 187 5.24 4.51 4.96
N ASP A 188 6.33 4.28 4.23
CA ASP A 188 6.82 5.08 3.11
C ASP A 188 6.68 4.30 1.79
N VAL A 189 5.85 4.80 0.87
CA VAL A 189 5.67 4.20 -0.47
C VAL A 189 6.79 4.67 -1.40
N VAL A 190 7.74 3.77 -1.67
CA VAL A 190 8.96 4.05 -2.43
C VAL A 190 8.69 4.05 -3.94
N PHE A 191 7.97 3.03 -4.44
CA PHE A 191 7.60 2.93 -5.85
C PHE A 191 6.09 3.04 -6.03
N ALA A 192 5.61 4.28 -6.03
CA ALA A 192 4.22 4.67 -6.26
C ALA A 192 3.61 4.21 -7.61
N SER A 193 4.43 3.66 -8.52
CA SER A 193 4.05 3.02 -9.79
C SER A 193 3.95 1.49 -9.71
N LYS A 194 4.44 0.87 -8.63
CA LYS A 194 4.39 -0.58 -8.36
C LYS A 194 3.37 -0.91 -7.26
N ILE A 195 3.10 0.01 -6.34
CA ILE A 195 2.15 -0.16 -5.23
C ILE A 195 1.43 1.15 -4.91
N SER A 196 0.14 1.06 -4.62
CA SER A 196 -0.72 2.16 -4.17
C SER A 196 -0.79 2.25 -2.64
N ASP A 197 -1.26 3.38 -2.12
CA ASP A 197 -1.33 3.63 -0.67
C ASP A 197 -2.26 2.61 0.04
N THR A 198 -3.36 2.20 -0.62
CA THR A 198 -4.29 1.16 -0.14
C THR A 198 -3.64 -0.22 -0.10
N GLU A 199 -2.87 -0.59 -1.12
CA GLU A 199 -2.17 -1.87 -1.20
C GLU A 199 -1.03 -1.96 -0.18
N ALA A 200 -0.28 -0.87 0.01
CA ALA A 200 0.77 -0.77 1.01
C ALA A 200 0.21 -0.85 2.44
N LYS A 201 -0.92 -0.19 2.72
CA LYS A 201 -1.63 -0.33 4.00
C LYS A 201 -2.09 -1.77 4.23
N TRP A 202 -2.68 -2.41 3.22
CA TRP A 202 -3.11 -3.80 3.30
C TRP A 202 -1.94 -4.77 3.52
N LEU A 203 -0.76 -4.54 2.92
CA LEU A 203 0.44 -5.34 3.20
C LEU A 203 0.90 -5.19 4.66
N LEU A 204 0.87 -3.98 5.23
CA LEU A 204 1.22 -3.74 6.63
C LEU A 204 0.26 -4.48 7.57
N GLU A 205 -1.05 -4.29 7.40
CA GLU A 205 -2.11 -4.96 8.18
C GLU A 205 -2.01 -6.49 8.06
N THR A 206 -1.79 -7.00 6.85
CA THR A 206 -1.63 -8.43 6.58
C THR A 206 -0.39 -9.00 7.26
N THR A 207 0.76 -8.33 7.16
CA THR A 207 2.01 -8.77 7.80
C THR A 207 1.87 -8.79 9.31
N GLN A 208 1.31 -7.73 9.90
CA GLN A 208 1.02 -7.69 11.33
C GLN A 208 0.06 -8.81 11.73
N SER A 209 -0.99 -9.09 10.93
CA SER A 209 -1.90 -10.20 11.23
C SER A 209 -1.22 -11.57 11.17
N PHE A 210 -0.29 -11.81 10.24
CA PHE A 210 0.48 -13.04 10.19
C PHE A 210 1.43 -13.21 11.38
N TYR A 211 2.07 -12.14 11.84
CA TYR A 211 3.04 -12.22 12.94
C TYR A 211 2.37 -12.16 14.33
N LEU A 212 1.25 -11.45 14.49
CA LEU A 212 0.59 -11.28 15.79
C LEU A 212 -0.43 -12.38 16.11
N ASN A 213 -1.03 -13.04 15.12
CA ASN A 213 -1.99 -14.13 15.35
C ASN A 213 -1.30 -15.50 15.41
N ASP A 214 -1.46 -16.21 16.53
CA ASP A 214 -0.79 -17.49 16.81
C ASP A 214 -1.09 -18.63 15.80
N VAL A 215 -2.24 -18.59 15.13
CA VAL A 215 -2.59 -19.58 14.10
C VAL A 215 -1.93 -19.23 12.77
N ARG A 216 -1.99 -17.95 12.36
CA ARG A 216 -1.33 -17.48 11.14
C ARG A 216 0.19 -17.52 11.24
N TYR A 217 0.77 -17.27 12.42
CA TYR A 217 2.21 -17.27 12.63
C TYR A 217 2.88 -18.61 12.32
N LYS A 218 2.17 -19.74 12.48
CA LYS A 218 2.67 -21.06 12.09
C LYS A 218 3.07 -21.17 10.61
N LEU A 219 2.42 -20.42 9.71
CA LEU A 219 2.82 -20.36 8.30
C LEU A 219 4.10 -19.54 8.10
N VAL A 220 4.33 -18.52 8.94
CA VAL A 220 5.57 -17.75 8.98
C VAL A 220 6.71 -18.60 9.54
N GLU A 221 6.48 -19.33 10.64
CA GLU A 221 7.47 -20.26 11.18
C GLU A 221 7.84 -21.33 10.17
N ARG A 222 6.85 -21.98 9.56
CA ARG A 222 7.10 -23.01 8.54
C ARG A 222 7.90 -22.46 7.36
N PHE A 223 7.61 -21.24 6.89
CA PHE A 223 8.39 -20.59 5.83
C PHE A 223 9.87 -20.42 6.19
N ASN A 224 10.19 -20.03 7.43
CA ASN A 224 11.57 -19.72 7.86
C ASN A 224 12.36 -20.95 8.37
N LYS A 225 11.67 -21.92 9.00
CA LYS A 225 12.28 -23.05 9.73
C LYS A 225 12.11 -24.40 9.03
N GLU A 226 11.02 -24.58 8.30
CA GLU A 226 10.53 -25.86 7.76
C GLU A 226 10.18 -25.71 6.27
N THR A 227 11.00 -24.97 5.51
CA THR A 227 10.64 -24.44 4.17
C THR A 227 10.28 -25.51 3.12
N HIS A 228 10.58 -26.79 3.38
CA HIS A 228 10.18 -27.93 2.53
C HIS A 228 8.70 -28.31 2.68
N ASP A 229 8.09 -28.05 3.84
CA ASP A 229 6.66 -28.28 4.13
C ASP A 229 5.81 -27.02 3.88
N PHE A 230 6.43 -25.91 3.47
CA PHE A 230 5.73 -24.65 3.17
C PHE A 230 5.02 -24.71 1.81
N GLU A 231 3.69 -24.72 1.83
CA GLU A 231 2.87 -24.61 0.64
C GLU A 231 2.22 -23.23 0.54
N PHE A 232 2.52 -22.47 -0.54
CA PHE A 232 1.98 -21.11 -0.72
C PHE A 232 0.44 -21.05 -0.79
N LYS A 233 -0.22 -22.18 -1.15
CA LYS A 233 -1.68 -22.32 -1.12
C LYS A 233 -2.26 -22.09 0.28
N ASP A 234 -1.53 -22.45 1.34
CA ASP A 234 -1.96 -22.26 2.73
C ASP A 234 -2.06 -20.75 3.06
N VAL A 235 -1.20 -19.93 2.46
CA VAL A 235 -1.23 -18.46 2.59
C VAL A 235 -2.41 -17.85 1.82
N LEU A 236 -2.76 -18.40 0.64
CA LEU A 236 -3.96 -18.00 -0.10
C LEU A 236 -5.23 -18.34 0.71
N GLN A 237 -5.32 -19.55 1.25
CA GLN A 237 -6.43 -20.00 2.11
C GLN A 237 -6.55 -19.15 3.38
N ALA A 238 -5.43 -18.87 4.05
CA ALA A 238 -5.40 -18.03 5.26
C ALA A 238 -5.81 -16.56 5.02
N LEU A 239 -5.99 -16.14 3.76
CA LEU A 239 -6.43 -14.82 3.32
C LEU A 239 -7.74 -14.84 2.51
N ASP A 240 -8.47 -15.96 2.50
CA ASP A 240 -9.70 -16.15 1.72
C ASP A 240 -9.54 -15.85 0.21
N MET A 241 -8.32 -16.01 -0.33
CA MET A 241 -8.01 -15.72 -1.74
C MET A 241 -8.29 -16.92 -2.65
N PRO A 242 -8.72 -16.68 -3.91
CA PRO A 242 -8.83 -17.74 -4.92
C PRO A 242 -7.50 -18.47 -5.13
N ILE A 243 -7.54 -19.79 -5.05
CA ILE A 243 -6.50 -20.67 -5.58
C ILE A 243 -6.73 -20.75 -7.10
N LEU A 244 -5.69 -20.41 -7.87
CA LEU A 244 -5.68 -20.34 -9.34
C LEU A 244 -4.76 -21.43 -9.91
#